data_AF-A0A914CIG3-F1
#
_entry.id   AF-A0A914CIG3-F1
#
_cell.length_a   1.000
_cell.length_b   1.000
_cell.length_c   1.000
_cell.angle_alpha   90.00
_cell.angle_beta   90.00
_cell.angle_gamma   90.00
#
_symmetry.space_group_name_H-M   'P 1'
#
loop_
_entity.id
_entity.type
_entity.pdbx_description
1 polymer ?
#
loop_
_entity_poly.entity_id
_entity_poly.type
_entity_poly.pdbx_seq_one_letter_code
_entity_poly.pdbx_strand_id
1 'polypeptide(L)'
;MVQGVCSSHCTLNFDKTLLCWNRTLDFFEQVLLGQLKHYSVIQANRAKWMYNRKWDVNYTKMRDESIARLLSEPSIDIEDENGIDNSQLLQNVIGSLIDNTQELVNSNKQLNHSNPCPVACERDWDPFFLMFFISSAVNILLACLVLLFVWLLDRRDSKYSLMEDENEFVKLKKRKKQKKQPRANH
;
A
#
# COMPACT_ATOMS: atom_id res chain seq x y z
N MET A 1 4.69 30.32 -27.72
CA MET A 1 4.59 28.92 -27.30
C MET A 1 4.54 28.05 -28.54
N VAL A 2 5.66 27.43 -28.90
CA VAL A 2 5.69 26.42 -29.97
C VAL A 2 5.61 25.07 -29.27
N GLN A 3 4.44 24.44 -29.32
CA GLN A 3 4.26 23.03 -28.95
C GLN A 3 4.97 22.20 -30.02
N GLY A 4 6.26 21.93 -29.81
CA GLY A 4 7.00 20.93 -30.56
C GLY A 4 6.84 19.58 -29.87
N VAL A 5 6.31 18.59 -30.59
CA VAL A 5 6.19 17.21 -30.11
C VAL A 5 7.60 16.67 -29.82
N CYS A 6 7.90 16.40 -28.55
CA CYS A 6 9.12 15.69 -28.15
C CYS A 6 8.92 14.20 -28.44
N SER A 7 9.89 13.58 -29.11
CA SER A 7 9.88 12.14 -29.38
C SER A 7 11.18 11.53 -28.90
N SER A 8 11.09 10.41 -28.18
CA SER A 8 12.22 9.54 -27.85
C SER A 8 12.82 8.86 -29.09
N HIS A 9 12.16 8.95 -30.25
CA HIS A 9 12.57 8.31 -31.50
C HIS A 9 13.20 9.32 -32.49
N CYS A 10 14.12 10.18 -32.04
CA CYS A 10 14.95 10.94 -32.97
C CYS A 10 15.88 9.97 -33.73
N THR A 11 15.90 10.05 -35.06
CA THR A 11 16.75 9.18 -35.89
C THR A 11 17.71 10.01 -36.72
N LEU A 12 18.97 9.56 -36.81
CA LEU A 12 20.02 10.21 -37.61
C LEU A 12 19.70 10.22 -39.12
N ASN A 13 18.82 9.32 -39.57
CA ASN A 13 18.43 9.20 -40.97
C ASN A 13 17.59 10.40 -41.46
N PHE A 14 16.78 11.00 -40.58
CA PHE A 14 15.87 12.10 -40.94
C PHE A 14 16.28 13.46 -40.35
N ASP A 15 17.06 13.48 -39.26
CA ASP A 15 17.50 14.72 -38.61
C ASP A 15 18.92 15.13 -39.00
N LYS A 16 19.09 15.70 -40.21
CA LYS A 16 20.39 16.19 -40.71
C LYS A 16 20.91 17.42 -39.95
N THR A 17 20.05 18.14 -39.24
CA THR A 17 20.38 19.40 -38.55
C THR A 17 20.47 19.24 -37.03
N LEU A 18 20.32 18.02 -36.50
CA LEU A 18 20.32 17.69 -35.06
C LEU A 18 19.27 18.46 -34.25
N LEU A 19 18.24 18.99 -34.91
CA LEU A 19 17.28 19.90 -34.29
C LEU A 19 16.28 19.15 -33.41
N CYS A 20 15.99 17.88 -33.72
CA CYS A 20 15.22 16.97 -32.87
C CYS A 20 16.02 16.68 -31.60
N TRP A 21 17.28 16.26 -31.76
CA TRP A 21 18.17 15.90 -30.66
C TRP A 21 18.39 17.04 -29.68
N ASN A 22 18.67 18.25 -30.17
CA ASN A 22 18.95 19.39 -29.30
C ASN A 22 17.71 19.80 -28.47
N ARG A 23 16.51 19.70 -29.04
CA ARG A 23 15.26 19.97 -28.31
C ARG A 23 14.94 18.89 -27.28
N THR A 24 15.14 17.63 -27.65
CA THR A 24 14.94 16.50 -26.73
C THR A 24 15.93 16.57 -25.57
N LEU A 25 17.21 16.91 -25.84
CA LEU A 25 18.22 17.12 -24.81
C LEU A 25 17.85 18.27 -23.86
N ASP A 26 17.47 19.43 -24.39
CA ASP A 26 17.04 20.58 -23.57
C ASP A 26 15.86 20.22 -22.66
N PHE A 27 14.88 19.47 -23.18
CA PHE A 27 13.77 18.99 -22.37
C PHE A 27 14.24 18.08 -21.22
N PHE A 28 15.02 17.03 -21.52
CA PHE A 28 15.47 16.10 -20.49
C PHE A 28 16.42 16.74 -19.47
N GLU A 29 17.28 17.67 -19.90
CA GLU A 29 18.16 18.42 -19.01
C GLU A 29 17.36 19.29 -18.03
N GLN A 30 16.34 20.01 -18.52
CA GLN A 30 15.46 20.81 -17.67
C GLN A 30 14.69 19.95 -16.67
N VAL A 31 14.16 18.80 -17.12
CA VAL A 31 13.45 17.86 -16.25
C VAL A 31 14.38 17.27 -15.19
N LEU A 32 15.55 16.76 -15.59
CA LEU A 32 16.52 16.16 -14.68
C LEU A 32 16.99 17.16 -13.62
N LEU A 33 17.43 18.35 -14.03
CA LEU A 33 17.84 19.41 -13.11
C LEU A 33 16.67 19.85 -12.22
N GLY A 34 15.45 19.90 -12.76
CA GLY A 34 14.24 20.17 -11.99
C GLY A 34 14.01 19.16 -10.88
N GLN A 35 14.09 17.86 -11.19
CA GLN A 35 13.91 16.78 -10.23
C GLN A 35 15.02 16.75 -9.16
N LEU A 36 16.29 16.91 -9.55
CA LEU A 36 17.41 16.96 -8.60
C LEU A 36 17.28 18.14 -7.63
N LYS A 37 16.89 19.33 -8.13
CA LYS A 37 16.59 20.49 -7.29
C LYS A 37 15.43 20.21 -6.34
N HIS A 38 14.34 19.66 -6.87
CA HIS A 38 13.15 19.35 -6.07
C HIS A 38 13.47 18.35 -4.95
N TYR A 39 14.23 17.31 -5.25
CA TYR A 39 14.73 16.33 -4.29
C TYR A 39 15.54 16.99 -3.16
N SER A 40 16.50 17.86 -3.49
CA SER A 40 17.31 18.58 -2.48
C SER A 40 16.44 19.47 -1.57
N VAL A 41 15.43 20.14 -2.14
CA VAL A 41 14.51 20.99 -1.39
C VAL A 41 13.65 20.15 -0.42
N ILE A 42 13.18 18.98 -0.85
CA ILE A 42 12.42 18.06 0.03
C ILE A 42 13.30 17.61 1.20
N GLN A 43 14.53 17.17 0.93
CA GLN A 43 15.43 16.73 1.99
C GLN A 43 15.76 17.87 2.96
N ALA A 44 15.95 19.09 2.46
CA ALA A 44 16.14 20.28 3.29
C ALA A 44 14.92 20.59 4.17
N ASN A 45 13.71 20.54 3.60
CA ASN A 45 12.48 20.76 4.35
C ASN A 45 12.28 19.68 5.43
N ARG A 46 12.56 18.41 5.12
CA ARG A 46 12.52 17.31 6.09
C ARG A 46 13.51 17.54 7.24
N ALA A 47 14.76 17.86 6.92
CA ALA A 47 15.80 18.12 7.93
C ALA A 47 15.44 19.34 8.80
N LYS A 48 14.92 20.41 8.21
CA LYS A 48 14.46 21.61 8.94
C LYS A 48 13.26 21.32 9.84
N TRP A 49 12.33 20.49 9.39
CA TRP A 49 11.20 20.03 10.21
C TRP A 49 11.67 19.20 11.42
N MET A 50 12.62 18.29 11.21
CA MET A 50 13.23 17.49 12.29
C MET A 50 13.95 18.40 13.29
N TYR A 51 14.73 19.37 12.79
CA TYR A 51 15.41 20.38 13.60
C TYR A 51 14.42 21.18 14.46
N ASN A 52 13.33 21.67 13.88
CA ASN A 52 12.28 22.40 14.60
C ASN A 52 11.61 21.56 15.70
N ARG A 53 11.56 20.23 15.56
CA ARG A 53 11.05 19.30 16.57
C ARG A 53 12.12 18.79 17.55
N LYS A 54 13.35 19.31 17.48
CA LYS A 54 14.51 18.87 18.28
C LYS A 54 14.86 17.39 18.07
N TRP A 55 14.61 16.87 16.87
CA TRP A 55 15.02 15.53 16.48
C TRP A 55 16.41 15.59 15.88
N ASP A 56 17.23 14.58 16.18
CA ASP A 56 18.58 14.49 15.61
C ASP A 56 18.52 14.17 14.11
N VAL A 57 19.32 14.88 13.32
CA VAL A 57 19.32 14.79 11.86
C VAL A 57 20.57 14.04 11.43
N ASN A 58 20.41 12.76 11.14
CA ASN A 58 21.51 11.92 10.65
C ASN A 58 21.60 11.98 9.12
N TYR A 59 22.41 12.89 8.60
CA TYR A 59 22.61 13.09 7.16
C TYR A 59 23.27 11.90 6.45
N THR A 60 24.14 11.14 7.13
CA THR A 60 24.75 9.94 6.53
C THR A 60 23.71 8.86 6.32
N LYS A 61 22.84 8.62 7.31
CA LYS A 61 21.70 7.70 7.17
C LYS A 61 20.76 8.12 6.02
N MET A 62 20.47 9.42 5.89
CA MET A 62 19.64 9.91 4.77
C MET A 62 20.30 9.62 3.42
N ARG A 63 21.61 9.84 3.31
CA ARG A 63 22.38 9.55 2.10
C ARG A 63 22.34 8.06 1.75
N ASP A 64 22.63 7.20 2.72
CA ASP A 64 22.69 5.75 2.54
C ASP A 64 21.32 5.17 2.16
N GLU A 65 20.25 5.61 2.82
CA GLU A 65 18.87 5.21 2.47
C GLU A 65 18.49 5.65 1.04
N SER A 66 18.96 6.82 0.61
CA SER A 66 18.66 7.35 -0.72
C SER A 66 19.42 6.60 -1.81
N ILE A 67 20.69 6.30 -1.56
CA ILE A 67 21.52 5.46 -2.43
C ILE A 67 20.91 4.07 -2.53
N ALA A 68 20.55 3.46 -1.40
CA ALA A 68 19.96 2.12 -1.38
C ALA A 68 18.66 2.04 -2.17
N ARG A 69 17.78 3.06 -2.05
CA ARG A 69 16.54 3.13 -2.83
C ARG A 69 16.82 3.27 -4.32
N LEU A 70 17.75 4.13 -4.72
CA LEU A 70 18.05 4.33 -6.13
C LEU A 70 18.69 3.09 -6.76
N LEU A 71 19.59 2.41 -6.04
CA LEU A 71 20.22 1.17 -6.49
C LEU A 71 19.26 -0.04 -6.47
N SER A 72 18.13 0.05 -5.76
CA SER A 72 17.12 -1.02 -5.73
C SER A 72 16.15 -0.97 -6.90
N GLU A 73 16.08 0.16 -7.62
CA GLU A 73 15.25 0.29 -8.81
C GLU A 73 15.98 -0.38 -10.00
N PRO A 74 15.42 -1.43 -10.62
CA PRO A 74 16.05 -2.07 -11.76
C PRO A 74 16.06 -1.10 -12.94
N SER A 75 17.24 -0.86 -13.53
CA SER A 75 17.33 -0.11 -14.78
C SER A 75 16.60 -0.88 -15.88
N ILE A 76 15.73 -0.17 -16.61
CA ILE A 76 15.06 -0.74 -17.77
C ILE A 76 16.11 -0.75 -18.88
N ASP A 77 16.55 -1.95 -19.27
CA ASP A 77 17.67 -2.24 -20.19
C ASP A 77 17.66 -1.45 -21.51
N ILE A 78 16.50 -0.93 -21.91
CA ILE A 78 16.27 -0.17 -23.16
C ILE A 78 16.87 1.25 -23.09
N GLU A 79 17.01 1.83 -21.89
CA GLU A 79 17.52 3.20 -21.71
C GLU A 79 19.01 3.24 -21.34
N ASP A 80 19.56 2.13 -20.83
CA ASP A 80 20.98 2.03 -20.47
C ASP A 80 21.68 0.79 -21.06
N GLU A 81 21.62 0.66 -22.38
CA GLU A 81 22.29 -0.44 -23.11
C GLU A 81 23.82 -0.49 -22.88
N ASN A 82 24.44 0.57 -22.35
CA ASN A 82 25.90 0.69 -22.20
C ASN A 82 26.39 0.75 -20.74
N GLY A 83 25.51 0.62 -19.74
CA GLY A 83 25.90 0.72 -18.32
C GLY A 83 26.46 2.10 -17.95
N ILE A 84 25.90 3.16 -18.54
CA ILE A 84 26.21 4.56 -18.23
C ILE A 84 25.84 4.87 -16.77
N ASP A 85 24.79 4.24 -16.23
CA ASP A 85 24.25 4.47 -14.89
C ASP A 85 24.99 3.73 -13.75
N ASN A 86 26.32 3.83 -13.73
CA ASN A 86 27.09 3.11 -12.71
C ASN A 86 26.76 3.54 -11.26
N SER A 87 26.86 2.59 -10.34
CA SER A 87 26.54 2.80 -8.92
C SER A 87 27.38 3.90 -8.26
N GLN A 88 28.61 4.12 -8.72
CA GLN A 88 29.51 5.13 -8.19
C GLN A 88 29.08 6.55 -8.57
N LEU A 89 28.59 6.74 -9.79
CA LEU A 89 28.03 8.00 -10.28
C LEU A 89 26.80 8.37 -9.44
N LEU A 90 25.90 7.41 -9.23
CA LEU A 90 24.71 7.59 -8.41
C LEU A 90 25.06 7.97 -6.97
N GLN A 91 26.06 7.30 -6.38
CA GLN A 91 26.57 7.64 -5.05
C GLN A 91 27.12 9.06 -4.97
N ASN A 92 27.90 9.48 -5.98
CA ASN A 92 28.49 10.83 -6.01
C ASN A 92 27.43 11.92 -6.17
N VAL A 93 26.46 11.71 -7.06
CA VAL A 93 25.36 12.66 -7.30
C VAL A 93 24.48 12.80 -6.06
N ILE A 94 24.02 11.68 -5.48
CA ILE A 94 23.20 11.71 -4.26
C ILE A 94 24.00 12.28 -3.09
N GLY A 95 25.27 11.88 -2.93
CA GLY A 95 26.17 12.39 -1.90
C GLY A 95 26.26 13.91 -1.95
N SER A 96 26.55 14.46 -3.13
CA SER A 96 26.65 15.91 -3.34
C SER A 96 25.32 16.63 -3.09
N LEU A 97 24.18 16.04 -3.44
CA LEU A 97 22.86 16.63 -3.16
C LEU A 97 22.57 16.70 -1.66
N ILE A 98 22.89 15.64 -0.91
CA ILE A 98 22.68 15.61 0.54
C ILE A 98 23.67 16.54 1.26
N ASP A 99 24.92 16.64 0.80
CA ASP A 99 25.92 17.53 1.38
C ASP A 99 25.52 19.00 1.21
N ASN A 100 25.08 19.37 0.00
CA ASN A 100 24.52 20.69 -0.26
C ASN A 100 23.26 20.98 0.58
N THR A 101 22.45 19.94 0.84
CA THR A 101 21.27 20.04 1.71
C THR A 101 21.67 20.33 3.16
N GLN A 102 22.68 19.62 3.67
CA GLN A 102 23.21 19.83 5.02
C GLN A 102 23.76 21.26 5.17
N GLU A 103 24.53 21.73 4.21
CA GLU A 103 25.05 23.10 4.21
C GLU A 103 23.91 24.14 4.19
N LEU A 104 22.89 23.93 3.36
CA LEU A 104 21.73 24.81 3.27
C LEU A 104 20.98 24.91 4.61
N VAL A 105 20.71 23.78 5.26
CA VAL A 105 20.02 23.73 6.56
C VAL A 105 20.87 24.39 7.64
N ASN A 106 22.18 24.09 7.68
CA ASN A 106 23.11 24.68 8.66
C ASN A 106 23.26 26.20 8.47
N SER A 107 23.19 26.70 7.23
CA SER A 107 23.25 28.13 6.92
C SER A 107 22.01 28.91 7.35
N ASN A 108 20.97 28.22 7.83
CA ASN A 108 19.68 28.78 8.25
C ASN A 108 18.97 29.62 7.17
N LYS A 109 19.36 29.47 5.89
CA LYS A 109 18.69 30.14 4.78
C LYS A 109 17.22 29.70 4.71
N GLN A 110 16.35 30.66 4.44
CA GLN A 110 14.93 30.38 4.26
C GLN A 110 14.74 29.70 2.91
N LEU A 111 14.10 28.52 2.90
CA LEU A 111 13.67 27.87 1.67
C LEU A 111 12.46 28.65 1.15
N ASN A 112 12.64 29.34 0.02
CA ASN A 112 11.59 30.13 -0.63
C ASN A 112 10.45 29.26 -1.21
N HIS A 113 10.67 27.94 -1.31
CA HIS A 113 9.66 26.97 -1.72
C HIS A 113 9.57 25.87 -0.68
N SER A 114 8.61 26.01 0.23
CA SER A 114 8.08 24.88 0.96
C SER A 114 7.08 24.20 0.06
N ASN A 115 7.52 23.27 -0.79
CA ASN A 115 6.58 22.40 -1.49
C ASN A 115 5.90 21.55 -0.40
N PRO A 116 4.60 21.74 -0.13
CA PRO A 116 3.91 20.91 0.85
C PRO A 116 4.01 19.46 0.36
N CYS A 117 4.36 18.56 1.28
CA CYS A 117 4.32 17.14 1.00
C CYS A 117 2.90 16.81 0.49
N PRO A 118 2.74 16.08 -0.63
CA PRO A 118 1.40 15.72 -1.09
C PRO A 118 0.68 14.99 0.05
N VAL A 119 -0.59 15.34 0.27
CA VAL A 119 -1.40 14.92 1.44
C VAL A 119 -1.45 13.40 1.64
N ALA A 120 -1.20 12.62 0.57
CA ALA A 120 -1.13 11.16 0.62
C ALA A 120 0.17 10.61 1.25
N CYS A 121 1.26 11.38 1.27
CA CYS A 121 2.56 10.97 1.82
C CYS A 121 2.66 11.24 3.34
N GLU A 122 1.92 12.24 3.84
CA GLU A 122 1.92 12.62 5.27
C GLU A 122 0.88 11.84 6.10
N ARG A 123 -0.06 11.15 5.45
CA ARG A 123 -1.15 10.47 6.16
C ARG A 123 -0.68 9.14 6.73
N ASP A 124 -0.60 9.07 8.06
CA ASP A 124 -0.44 7.80 8.78
C ASP A 124 -1.54 6.83 8.29
N TRP A 125 -1.13 5.63 7.91
CA TRP A 125 -2.02 4.59 7.38
C TRP A 125 -2.91 3.95 8.46
N ASP A 126 -2.60 4.24 9.73
CA ASP A 126 -3.21 3.68 10.92
C ASP A 126 -4.75 3.80 11.02
N PRO A 127 -5.41 4.93 10.70
CA PRO A 127 -6.86 5.04 10.85
C PRO A 127 -7.62 4.25 9.78
N PHE A 128 -7.06 4.08 8.57
CA PHE A 128 -7.67 3.25 7.53
C PHE A 128 -7.63 1.77 7.92
N PHE A 129 -6.47 1.29 8.36
CA PHE A 129 -6.33 -0.09 8.82
C PHE A 129 -7.15 -0.36 10.09
N LEU A 130 -7.23 0.60 11.02
CA LEU A 130 -8.08 0.48 12.21
C LEU A 130 -9.56 0.31 11.84
N MET A 131 -10.09 1.15 10.94
CA MET A 131 -11.47 1.04 10.45
C MET A 131 -11.71 -0.31 9.76
N PHE A 132 -10.75 -0.79 8.99
CA PHE A 132 -10.81 -2.11 8.34
C PHE A 132 -10.88 -3.26 9.36
N PHE A 133 -10.02 -3.24 10.38
CA PHE A 133 -10.03 -4.27 11.44
C PHE A 133 -11.34 -4.26 12.25
N ILE A 134 -11.86 -3.08 12.59
CA ILE A 134 -13.14 -2.95 13.30
C ILE A 134 -14.28 -3.52 12.44
N SER A 135 -14.34 -3.16 11.15
CA SER A 135 -15.36 -3.66 10.23
C SER A 135 -15.28 -5.19 10.08
N SER A 136 -14.08 -5.72 9.91
CA SER A 136 -13.84 -7.16 9.80
C SER A 136 -14.26 -7.91 11.07
N ALA A 137 -13.90 -7.40 12.25
CA ALA A 137 -14.28 -8.00 13.53
C ALA A 137 -15.79 -8.04 13.75
N VAL A 138 -16.52 -6.96 13.41
CA VAL A 138 -17.98 -6.91 13.51
C VAL A 138 -18.63 -7.95 12.58
N ASN A 139 -18.14 -8.07 11.34
CA ASN A 139 -18.66 -9.06 10.39
C ASN A 139 -18.43 -10.50 10.86
N ILE A 140 -17.24 -10.81 11.39
CA ILE A 140 -16.93 -12.14 11.95
C ILE A 140 -17.85 -12.43 13.14
N LEU A 141 -18.05 -11.48 14.05
CA LEU A 141 -18.91 -11.65 15.21
C LEU A 141 -20.36 -11.90 14.80
N LEU A 142 -20.85 -11.17 13.79
CA LEU A 142 -22.20 -11.34 13.27
C LEU A 142 -22.38 -12.70 12.58
N ALA A 143 -21.38 -13.16 11.82
CA ALA A 143 -21.39 -14.50 11.23
C ALA A 143 -21.41 -15.60 12.31
N CYS A 144 -20.60 -15.47 13.36
CA CYS A 144 -20.61 -16.41 14.49
C CYS A 144 -21.97 -16.46 15.20
N LEU A 145 -22.62 -15.31 15.41
CA LEU A 145 -23.95 -15.26 16.02
C LEU A 145 -25.01 -15.95 15.17
N VAL A 146 -24.99 -15.74 13.85
CA VAL A 146 -25.92 -16.41 12.92
C VAL A 146 -25.70 -17.92 12.95
N LEU A 147 -24.44 -18.39 12.90
CA LEU A 147 -24.13 -19.81 12.98
C LEU A 147 -24.56 -20.44 14.30
N LEU A 148 -24.35 -19.76 15.43
CA LEU A 148 -24.83 -20.21 16.74
C LEU A 148 -26.36 -20.27 16.78
N PHE A 149 -27.04 -19.29 16.22
CA PHE A 149 -28.51 -19.26 16.19
C PHE A 149 -29.08 -20.41 15.36
N VAL A 150 -28.52 -20.65 14.17
CA VAL A 150 -28.90 -21.79 13.32
C VAL A 150 -28.65 -23.11 14.05
N TRP A 151 -27.49 -23.27 14.69
CA TRP A 151 -27.16 -24.46 15.46
C TRP A 151 -28.11 -24.69 16.65
N LEU A 152 -28.52 -23.61 17.35
CA LEU A 152 -29.48 -23.71 18.45
C LEU A 152 -30.89 -24.07 17.97
N LEU A 153 -31.31 -23.55 16.81
CA LEU A 153 -32.59 -23.91 16.20
C LEU A 153 -32.59 -25.37 15.73
N ASP A 154 -31.55 -25.80 15.03
CA ASP A 154 -31.38 -27.18 14.56
C ASP A 154 -31.39 -28.17 15.75
N ARG A 155 -30.65 -27.84 16.82
CA ARG A 155 -30.66 -28.65 18.05
C ARG A 155 -32.04 -28.69 18.72
N ARG A 156 -32.85 -27.64 18.60
CA ARG A 156 -34.20 -27.62 19.16
C ARG A 156 -35.15 -28.47 18.33
N ASP A 157 -35.09 -28.35 17.02
CA ASP A 157 -35.92 -29.13 16.09
C ASP A 157 -35.62 -30.63 16.20
N SER A 158 -34.35 -31.00 16.28
CA SER A 158 -33.90 -32.37 16.56
C SER A 158 -34.44 -32.96 17.87
N LYS A 159 -34.64 -32.13 18.91
CA LYS A 159 -35.25 -32.59 20.17
C LYS A 159 -36.75 -32.82 20.04
N TYR A 160 -37.45 -31.99 19.27
CA TYR A 160 -38.89 -32.13 19.07
C TYR A 160 -39.23 -33.39 18.26
N SER A 161 -38.48 -33.68 17.20
CA SER A 161 -38.69 -34.90 16.40
C SER A 161 -38.47 -36.18 17.22
N LEU A 162 -37.44 -36.23 18.07
CA LEU A 162 -37.20 -37.35 18.98
C LEU A 162 -38.36 -37.59 19.98
N MET A 163 -38.93 -36.51 20.54
CA MET A 163 -40.07 -36.63 21.46
C MET A 163 -41.35 -37.09 20.75
N GLU A 164 -41.54 -36.70 19.49
CA GLU A 164 -42.67 -37.13 18.69
C GLU A 164 -42.59 -38.62 18.35
N ASP A 165 -41.41 -39.09 17.94
CA ASP A 165 -41.13 -40.51 17.70
C ASP A 165 -41.39 -41.35 18.95
N GLU A 166 -40.86 -40.96 20.11
CA GLU A 166 -41.07 -41.67 21.38
C GLU A 166 -42.56 -41.78 21.75
N ASN A 167 -43.31 -40.69 21.57
CA ASN A 167 -44.75 -40.67 21.83
C ASN A 167 -45.52 -41.60 20.89
N GLU A 168 -45.11 -41.69 19.63
CA GLU A 168 -45.71 -42.61 18.67
C GLU A 168 -45.43 -44.09 19.03
N PHE A 169 -44.19 -44.40 19.42
CA PHE A 169 -43.82 -45.74 19.91
C PHE A 169 -44.63 -46.15 21.15
N VAL A 170 -44.88 -45.23 22.09
CA VAL A 170 -45.70 -45.49 23.27
C VAL A 170 -47.16 -45.75 22.88
N LYS A 171 -47.74 -44.98 21.94
CA LYS A 171 -49.10 -45.21 21.43
C LYS A 171 -49.21 -46.59 20.75
N LEU A 172 -48.23 -46.97 19.93
CA LEU A 172 -48.20 -48.28 19.27
C LEU A 172 -48.11 -49.43 20.28
N LYS A 173 -47.29 -49.31 21.33
CA LYS A 173 -47.23 -50.30 22.42
C LYS A 173 -48.57 -50.45 23.15
N LYS A 174 -49.26 -49.35 23.44
CA LYS A 174 -50.60 -49.38 24.07
C LYS A 174 -51.64 -50.08 23.17
N ARG A 175 -51.64 -49.78 21.87
CA ARG A 175 -52.52 -50.46 20.89
C ARG A 175 -52.24 -51.96 20.79
N LYS A 176 -50.97 -52.38 20.83
CA LYS A 176 -50.58 -53.81 20.85
C LYS A 176 -51.01 -54.51 22.14
N LYS A 177 -50.96 -53.84 23.29
CA LYS A 177 -51.45 -54.38 24.57
C LYS A 177 -52.98 -54.55 24.57
N GLN A 178 -53.74 -53.57 24.07
CA GLN A 178 -55.20 -53.67 23.98
C GLN A 178 -55.68 -54.78 23.02
N LYS A 179 -54.96 -55.02 21.91
CA LYS A 179 -55.27 -56.16 21.01
C LYS A 179 -54.95 -57.54 21.62
N LYS A 180 -54.16 -57.62 22.69
CA LYS A 180 -53.79 -58.87 23.37
C LYS A 180 -54.67 -59.22 24.57
N GLN A 181 -55.67 -58.39 24.90
CA GLN A 181 -56.61 -58.68 25.98
C GLN A 181 -57.81 -59.45 25.38
N PRO A 182 -57.91 -60.78 25.60
CA PRO A 182 -59.01 -61.56 25.03
C PRO A 182 -60.33 -61.12 25.68
N ARG A 183 -61.38 -61.01 24.85
CA ARG A 183 -62.75 -60.92 25.33
C ARG A 183 -63.03 -62.17 26.17
N ALA A 184 -63.05 -62.01 27.49
CA ALA A 184 -63.71 -62.97 28.36
C ALA A 184 -65.21 -62.87 28.05
N ASN A 185 -65.69 -63.76 27.19
CA ASN A 185 -67.11 -63.97 26.96
C ASN A 185 -67.63 -64.94 28.03
N HIS A 186 -68.77 -64.55 28.59
CA HIS A 186 -69.85 -65.34 29.20
C HIS A 186 -69.55 -66.25 30.41
#